data_AF-A0A2M7KV54-F1
#
_entry.id   AF-A0A2M7KV54-F1
#
_cell.length_a   1.000
_cell.length_b   1.000
_cell.length_c   1.000
_cell.angle_alpha   90.00
_cell.angle_beta   90.00
_cell.angle_gamma   90.00
#
_symmetry.space_group_name_H-M   'P 1'
#
loop_
_entity.id
_entity.type
_entity.pdbx_description
1 polymer ?
#
loop_
_entity_poly.entity_id
_entity_poly.type
_entity_poly.pdbx_seq_one_letter_code
_entity_poly.pdbx_strand_id
1 'polypeptide(L)'
;MVPLGPAAGAVALNKDTGKEVWRSEPIAGKLSYASPISTTIADVDQVLVLSTTTTAGVSAKTGQVLWSSDDYKCQIPIASPFPLGDGRVFVTNGYNAGAIMFKVEKQGDRFVCNTLFKTKDINGQIHQPILHQGFVYLNGNDKSKRFGFLCADLDGNVEWQTDKSPGFDWGGYLLADGMLYVIDGNTGDLCLVEPNPAGYKELGRVKLLGTRETWGTVALSDGKLLIRDQTQMKCVDVRGK
;
A
#
# COMPACT_ATOMS: atom_id res chain seq x y z
N MET A 1 0.87 11.16 -7.07
CA MET A 1 2.04 11.97 -6.64
C MET A 1 1.53 13.09 -5.75
N VAL A 2 1.98 13.13 -4.50
CA VAL A 2 1.65 14.26 -3.61
C VAL A 2 2.59 15.41 -3.95
N PRO A 3 2.10 16.63 -4.22
CA PRO A 3 2.96 17.80 -4.39
C PRO A 3 3.53 18.20 -3.02
N LEU A 4 4.63 17.55 -2.63
CA LEU A 4 5.43 17.94 -1.47
C LEU A 4 6.38 19.06 -1.91
N GLY A 5 6.15 20.27 -1.43
CA GLY A 5 6.93 21.44 -1.80
C GLY A 5 7.19 22.40 -0.63
N PRO A 6 8.07 23.40 -0.82
CA PRO A 6 8.41 24.35 0.23
C PRO A 6 7.22 25.21 0.68
N ALA A 7 6.15 25.28 -0.11
CA ALA A 7 4.97 26.09 0.16
C ALA A 7 3.77 25.30 0.73
N ALA A 8 3.74 23.96 0.57
CA ALA A 8 2.66 23.10 1.05
C ALA A 8 3.07 21.62 1.02
N GLY A 9 2.55 20.83 1.97
CA GLY A 9 2.67 19.37 1.97
C GLY A 9 1.53 18.66 1.23
N ALA A 10 0.34 19.25 1.24
CA ALA A 10 -0.84 18.79 0.51
C ALA A 10 -1.73 19.99 0.15
N VAL A 11 -2.51 19.83 -0.93
CA VAL A 11 -3.51 20.80 -1.35
C VAL A 11 -4.81 20.07 -1.66
N ALA A 12 -5.93 20.68 -1.30
CA ALA A 12 -7.25 20.25 -1.76
C ALA A 12 -7.78 21.24 -2.78
N LEU A 13 -8.29 20.70 -3.88
CA LEU A 13 -8.93 21.47 -4.94
C LEU A 13 -10.41 21.14 -4.98
N ASN A 14 -11.23 22.12 -5.31
CA ASN A 14 -12.64 21.92 -5.60
C ASN A 14 -12.75 21.09 -6.89
N LYS A 15 -13.47 19.98 -6.83
CA LYS A 15 -13.55 18.99 -7.93
C LYS A 15 -14.09 19.56 -9.25
N ASP A 16 -14.97 20.57 -9.19
CA ASP A 16 -15.68 21.10 -10.36
C ASP A 16 -14.93 22.29 -10.98
N THR A 17 -14.22 23.07 -10.15
CA THR A 17 -13.60 24.34 -10.56
C THR A 17 -12.07 24.30 -10.58
N GLY A 18 -11.45 23.30 -9.96
CA GLY A 18 -10.00 23.21 -9.78
C GLY A 18 -9.41 24.26 -8.83
N LYS A 19 -10.24 25.13 -8.22
CA LYS A 19 -9.79 26.16 -7.28
C LYS A 19 -9.34 25.54 -5.96
N GLU A 20 -8.27 26.07 -5.37
CA GLU A 20 -7.80 25.65 -4.05
C GLU A 20 -8.86 25.92 -2.97
N VAL A 21 -9.12 24.89 -2.16
CA VAL A 21 -10.00 24.97 -0.98
C VAL A 21 -9.17 25.20 0.27
N TRP A 22 -8.07 24.46 0.40
CA TRP A 22 -7.08 24.63 1.44
C TRP A 22 -5.71 24.12 0.97
N ARG A 23 -4.68 24.57 1.67
CA ARG A 23 -3.32 24.02 1.61
C ARG A 23 -2.84 23.73 3.01
N SER A 24 -2.05 22.67 3.17
CA SER A 24 -1.39 22.38 4.44
C SER A 24 -0.13 23.22 4.61
N GLU A 25 0.38 23.24 5.83
CA GLU A 25 1.77 23.59 6.09
C GLU A 25 2.72 22.63 5.33
N PRO A 26 3.98 23.01 5.07
CA PRO A 26 4.96 22.10 4.49
C PRO A 26 5.17 20.86 5.34
N ILE A 27 5.16 19.68 4.72
CA ILE A 27 5.50 18.42 5.36
C ILE A 27 6.96 18.10 5.03
N ALA A 28 7.79 17.90 6.06
CA ALA A 28 9.21 17.67 5.88
C ALA A 28 9.49 16.45 5.00
N GLY A 29 10.57 16.51 4.21
CA GLY A 29 10.96 15.47 3.25
C GLY A 29 10.85 15.94 1.80
N LYS A 30 11.15 15.03 0.88
CA LYS A 30 11.13 15.27 -0.57
C LYS A 30 9.98 14.51 -1.24
N LEU A 31 9.96 14.60 -2.57
CA LEU A 31 9.05 13.93 -3.49
C LEU A 31 8.64 12.53 -3.04
N SER A 32 7.34 12.25 -3.17
CA SER A 32 6.75 10.95 -2.90
C SER A 32 5.87 10.52 -4.07
N TYR A 33 6.03 9.28 -4.51
CA TYR A 33 5.14 8.65 -5.49
C TYR A 33 3.88 8.07 -4.83
N ALA A 34 3.91 7.87 -3.51
CA ALA A 34 2.75 7.49 -2.74
C ALA A 34 1.60 8.47 -2.97
N SER A 35 0.39 7.93 -3.04
CA SER A 35 -0.82 8.74 -3.12
C SER A 35 -1.26 9.14 -1.71
N PRO A 36 -1.88 10.32 -1.53
CA PRO A 36 -2.53 10.63 -0.26
C PRO A 36 -3.70 9.67 -0.04
N ILE A 37 -3.93 9.26 1.20
CA ILE A 37 -4.98 8.29 1.55
C ILE A 37 -5.94 8.91 2.56
N SER A 38 -7.21 8.98 2.21
CA SER A 38 -8.26 9.41 3.12
C SER A 38 -8.58 8.33 4.15
N THR A 39 -8.77 8.71 5.41
CA THR A 39 -9.17 7.83 6.51
C THR A 39 -9.87 8.64 7.59
N THR A 40 -10.58 7.96 8.49
CA THR A 40 -11.10 8.58 9.73
C THR A 40 -10.31 8.02 10.91
N ILE A 41 -9.80 8.91 11.77
CA ILE A 41 -9.09 8.53 13.01
C ILE A 41 -9.69 9.35 14.15
N ALA A 42 -10.19 8.67 15.19
CA ALA A 42 -10.90 9.28 16.31
C ALA A 42 -11.99 10.28 15.85
N ASP A 43 -12.86 9.82 14.95
CA ASP A 43 -13.98 10.56 14.36
C ASP A 43 -13.62 11.85 13.61
N VAL A 44 -12.35 12.00 13.22
CA VAL A 44 -11.88 13.11 12.39
C VAL A 44 -11.40 12.57 11.05
N ASP A 45 -11.94 13.12 9.97
CA ASP A 45 -11.50 12.82 8.61
C ASP A 45 -10.12 13.43 8.36
N GLN A 46 -9.19 12.57 7.95
CA GLN A 46 -7.80 12.92 7.70
C GLN A 46 -7.37 12.42 6.32
N VAL A 47 -6.34 13.06 5.80
CA VAL A 47 -5.58 12.63 4.63
C VAL A 47 -4.18 12.27 5.10
N LEU A 48 -3.82 11.00 4.97
CA LEU A 48 -2.49 10.48 5.24
C LEU A 48 -1.57 10.87 4.09
N VAL A 49 -0.43 11.44 4.44
CA VAL A 49 0.62 11.85 3.50
C VAL A 49 1.93 11.21 3.93
N LEU A 50 2.66 10.67 2.95
CA LEU A 50 3.99 10.10 3.14
C LEU A 50 4.99 10.84 2.28
N SER A 51 6.08 11.31 2.89
CA SER A 51 7.27 11.84 2.22
C SER A 51 8.47 10.90 2.42
N THR A 52 9.64 11.30 1.94
CA THR A 52 10.88 10.54 2.17
C THR A 52 11.27 10.41 3.64
N THR A 53 10.81 11.32 4.52
CA THR A 53 11.23 11.37 5.93
C THR A 53 10.08 11.49 6.92
N THR A 54 8.84 11.66 6.45
CA THR A 54 7.72 12.00 7.33
C THR A 54 6.45 11.29 6.88
N THR A 55 5.74 10.70 7.83
CA THR A 55 4.33 10.31 7.67
C THR A 55 3.48 11.28 8.48
N ALA A 56 2.42 11.83 7.90
CA ALA A 56 1.57 12.80 8.57
C ALA A 56 0.09 12.56 8.28
N GLY A 57 -0.76 12.93 9.22
CA GLY A 57 -2.20 13.04 9.03
C GLY A 57 -2.62 14.51 8.96
N VAL A 58 -3.28 14.88 7.88
CA VAL A 58 -3.76 16.23 7.61
C VAL A 58 -5.27 16.25 7.74
N SER A 59 -5.85 17.22 8.44
CA SER A 59 -7.31 17.41 8.48
C SER A 59 -7.87 17.55 7.06
N ALA A 60 -8.78 16.66 6.68
CA ALA A 60 -9.41 16.70 5.35
C ALA A 60 -10.26 17.97 5.15
N LYS A 61 -10.72 18.56 6.26
CA LYS A 61 -11.56 19.77 6.27
C LYS A 61 -10.76 21.06 6.15
N THR A 62 -9.62 21.15 6.83
CA THR A 62 -8.91 22.43 7.04
C THR A 62 -7.51 22.46 6.46
N GLY A 63 -6.92 21.31 6.10
CA GLY A 63 -5.53 21.23 5.68
C GLY A 63 -4.52 21.32 6.82
N GLN A 64 -4.95 21.47 8.08
CA GLN A 64 -4.06 21.51 9.23
C GLN A 64 -3.36 20.15 9.44
N VAL A 65 -2.05 20.16 9.70
CA VAL A 65 -1.34 18.94 10.13
C VAL A 65 -1.78 18.60 11.55
N LEU A 66 -2.41 17.44 11.72
CA LEU A 66 -2.93 16.98 13.02
C LEU A 66 -1.88 16.21 13.81
N TRP A 67 -1.05 15.44 13.12
CA TRP A 67 0.10 14.72 13.66
C TRP A 67 1.11 14.46 12.54
N SER A 68 2.36 14.23 12.93
CA SER A 68 3.42 13.79 12.05
C SER A 68 4.41 12.92 12.81
N SER A 69 5.07 12.02 12.11
CA SER A 69 6.18 11.22 12.64
C SER A 69 7.28 11.10 11.61
N ASP A 70 8.54 11.21 12.06
CA ASP A 70 9.76 11.02 11.26
C ASP A 70 10.40 9.63 11.47
N ASP A 71 9.67 8.74 12.15
CA ASP A 71 10.10 7.40 12.51
C ASP A 71 10.30 6.48 11.29
N TYR A 72 9.69 6.83 10.16
CA TYR A 72 9.78 6.07 8.92
C TYR A 72 10.46 6.89 7.83
N LYS A 73 11.53 6.33 7.27
CA LYS A 73 12.33 6.97 6.23
C LYS A 73 12.44 6.03 5.04
N CYS A 74 12.13 6.54 3.87
CA CYS A 74 12.24 5.81 2.61
C CYS A 74 12.83 6.73 1.55
N GLN A 75 13.83 6.25 0.82
CA GLN A 75 14.49 7.04 -0.22
C GLN A 75 13.53 7.42 -1.35
N ILE A 76 12.65 6.50 -1.74
CA ILE A 76 11.68 6.66 -2.81
C ILE A 76 10.37 6.01 -2.35
N PRO A 77 9.49 6.74 -1.63
CA PRO A 77 8.20 6.21 -1.22
C PRO A 77 7.30 6.05 -2.45
N ILE A 78 6.75 4.85 -2.63
CA ILE A 78 5.88 4.44 -3.75
C ILE A 78 4.56 3.90 -3.22
N ALA A 79 4.59 2.91 -2.31
CA ALA A 79 3.39 2.38 -1.70
C ALA A 79 2.81 3.40 -0.70
N SER A 80 1.50 3.60 -0.79
CA SER A 80 0.78 4.59 0.03
C SER A 80 0.52 4.06 1.44
N PRO A 81 0.45 4.93 2.47
CA PRO A 81 0.05 4.53 3.82
C PRO A 81 -1.25 3.73 3.81
N PHE A 82 -1.36 2.71 4.66
CA PHE A 82 -2.51 1.82 4.68
C PHE A 82 -3.21 1.90 6.05
N PRO A 83 -4.36 2.58 6.14
CA PRO A 83 -5.13 2.64 7.38
C PRO A 83 -5.77 1.27 7.65
N LEU A 84 -5.57 0.75 8.87
CA LEU A 84 -6.04 -0.57 9.31
C LEU A 84 -7.21 -0.49 10.32
N GLY A 85 -7.83 0.69 10.42
CA GLY A 85 -8.83 1.00 11.44
C GLY A 85 -8.23 1.17 12.84
N ASP A 86 -9.06 1.62 13.78
CA ASP A 86 -8.66 1.88 15.16
C ASP A 86 -7.39 2.77 15.26
N GLY A 87 -7.29 3.78 14.39
CA GLY A 87 -6.13 4.68 14.36
C GLY A 87 -4.79 4.03 13.96
N ARG A 88 -4.78 2.77 13.52
CA ARG A 88 -3.57 2.10 13.05
C ARG A 88 -3.28 2.47 11.60
N VAL A 89 -2.03 2.80 11.32
CA VAL A 89 -1.55 3.13 9.97
C VAL A 89 -0.29 2.30 9.70
N PHE A 90 -0.42 1.36 8.78
CA PHE A 90 0.70 0.55 8.31
C PHE A 90 1.39 1.23 7.12
N VAL A 91 2.70 1.31 7.16
CA VAL A 91 3.50 1.85 6.05
C VAL A 91 4.60 0.86 5.73
N THR A 92 4.74 0.51 4.46
CA THR A 92 5.83 -0.33 3.97
C THR A 92 6.29 0.15 2.60
N ASN A 93 7.59 0.09 2.33
CA ASN A 93 8.22 0.47 1.07
C ASN A 93 9.56 -0.23 0.92
N GLY A 94 10.03 -0.31 -0.33
CA GLY A 94 11.36 -0.78 -0.73
C GLY A 94 12.51 0.11 -0.28
N TYR A 95 13.66 -0.07 -0.94
CA TYR A 95 14.88 0.70 -0.71
C TYR A 95 15.38 0.57 0.73
N ASN A 96 15.29 -0.66 1.26
CA ASN A 96 15.62 -0.99 2.64
C ASN A 96 14.83 -0.19 3.69
N ALA A 97 13.66 0.38 3.36
CA ALA A 97 12.83 1.09 4.32
C ALA A 97 12.10 0.12 5.28
N GLY A 98 11.61 -1.01 4.75
CA GLY A 98 10.96 -2.06 5.55
C GLY A 98 9.49 -1.74 5.80
N ALA A 99 9.01 -2.03 7.00
CA ALA A 99 7.65 -1.71 7.42
C ALA A 99 7.59 -1.12 8.83
N ILE A 100 6.53 -0.37 9.09
CA ILE A 100 6.21 0.26 10.36
C ILE A 100 4.70 0.23 10.58
N MET A 101 4.30 0.11 11.84
CA MET A 101 2.92 0.33 12.27
C MET A 101 2.88 1.52 13.21
N PHE A 102 2.08 2.52 12.85
CA PHE A 102 1.73 3.62 13.74
C PHE A 102 0.38 3.35 14.43
N LYS A 103 0.22 3.86 15.65
CA LYS A 103 -1.05 4.02 16.34
C LYS A 103 -1.25 5.51 16.59
N VAL A 104 -2.32 6.06 16.04
CA VAL A 104 -2.67 7.46 16.14
C VAL A 104 -3.93 7.58 16.97
N GLU A 105 -3.86 8.36 18.04
CA GLU A 105 -4.95 8.51 18.99
C GLU A 105 -5.15 9.99 19.32
N LYS A 106 -6.40 10.34 19.62
CA LYS A 106 -6.71 11.69 20.10
C LYS A 106 -6.57 11.73 21.61
N GLN A 107 -5.72 12.62 22.11
CA GLN A 107 -5.53 12.90 23.53
C GLN A 107 -5.87 14.36 23.80
N GLY A 108 -7.07 14.60 24.38
CA GLY A 108 -7.64 15.94 24.48
C GLY A 108 -7.87 16.54 23.08
N ASP A 109 -7.26 17.70 22.82
CA ASP A 109 -7.38 18.41 21.54
C ASP A 109 -6.28 18.07 20.52
N ARG A 110 -5.39 17.14 20.84
CA ARG A 110 -4.23 16.79 20.00
C ARG A 110 -4.28 15.35 19.54
N PHE A 111 -3.64 15.07 18.40
CA PHE A 111 -3.37 13.71 17.96
C PHE A 111 -1.94 13.33 18.35
N VAL A 112 -1.79 12.15 18.95
CA VAL A 112 -0.51 11.55 19.31
C VAL A 112 -0.28 10.35 18.41
N CYS A 113 0.89 10.28 17.79
CA CYS A 113 1.30 9.18 16.92
C CYS A 113 2.43 8.40 17.61
N ASN A 114 2.17 7.13 17.92
CA ASN A 114 3.12 6.21 18.51
C ASN A 114 3.51 5.14 17.48
N THR A 115 4.77 4.75 17.47
CA THR A 115 5.21 3.56 16.73
C THR A 115 4.90 2.31 17.55
N LEU A 116 4.11 1.38 16.99
CA LEU A 116 3.86 0.06 17.57
C LEU A 116 5.01 -0.92 17.27
N PHE A 117 5.45 -0.98 16.01
CA PHE A 117 6.62 -1.76 15.62
C PHE A 117 7.32 -1.16 14.40
N LYS A 118 8.59 -1.52 14.21
CA LYS A 118 9.35 -1.36 12.97
C LYS A 118 10.03 -2.69 12.64
N THR A 119 9.97 -3.12 11.40
CA THR A 119 10.65 -4.34 10.95
C THR A 119 11.28 -4.17 9.57
N LYS A 120 12.34 -4.94 9.32
CA LYS A 120 13.01 -5.05 8.02
C LYS A 120 12.64 -6.34 7.28
N ASP A 121 11.80 -7.19 7.88
CA ASP A 121 11.40 -8.48 7.37
C ASP A 121 10.12 -8.40 6.51
N ILE A 122 9.44 -7.24 6.54
CA ILE A 122 8.33 -6.91 5.65
C ILE A 122 8.76 -5.76 4.73
N ASN A 123 8.53 -5.89 3.43
CA ASN A 123 9.03 -4.94 2.43
C ASN A 123 8.17 -4.81 1.17
N GLY A 124 7.00 -4.18 1.27
CA GLY A 124 6.11 -3.93 0.13
C GLY A 124 6.50 -2.70 -0.67
N GLN A 125 7.19 -2.85 -1.81
CA GLN A 125 7.72 -1.70 -2.54
C GLN A 125 6.68 -0.91 -3.34
N ILE A 126 5.78 -1.56 -4.08
CA ILE A 126 4.94 -0.88 -5.08
C ILE A 126 3.47 -0.80 -4.66
N HIS A 127 2.86 -1.94 -4.37
CA HIS A 127 1.43 -2.05 -4.13
C HIS A 127 1.11 -1.96 -2.63
N GLN A 128 -0.05 -1.42 -2.29
CA GLN A 128 -0.56 -1.46 -0.92
C GLN A 128 -0.90 -2.90 -0.52
N PRO A 129 -0.71 -3.28 0.75
CA PRO A 129 -1.07 -4.60 1.23
C PRO A 129 -2.59 -4.83 1.21
N ILE A 130 -2.98 -6.09 1.27
CA ILE A 130 -4.36 -6.50 1.50
C ILE A 130 -4.50 -6.93 2.95
N LEU A 131 -5.43 -6.34 3.70
CA LEU A 131 -5.87 -6.88 4.98
C LEU A 131 -6.97 -7.93 4.74
N HIS A 132 -6.75 -9.15 5.21
CA HIS A 132 -7.77 -10.19 5.21
C HIS A 132 -7.69 -11.00 6.51
N GLN A 133 -8.82 -11.10 7.21
CA GLN A 133 -8.97 -11.91 8.45
C GLN A 133 -7.87 -11.66 9.50
N GLY A 134 -7.42 -10.41 9.65
CA GLY A 134 -6.40 -10.04 10.65
C GLY A 134 -4.95 -10.21 10.19
N PHE A 135 -4.70 -10.55 8.92
CA PHE A 135 -3.36 -10.67 8.36
C PHE A 135 -3.18 -9.75 7.15
N VAL A 136 -1.95 -9.27 6.95
CA VAL A 136 -1.58 -8.50 5.77
C VAL A 136 -0.89 -9.39 4.74
N TYR A 137 -1.37 -9.33 3.51
CA TYR A 137 -0.80 -10.02 2.35
C TYR A 137 -0.22 -9.01 1.38
N LEU A 138 1.03 -9.21 0.98
CA LEU A 138 1.69 -8.27 0.07
C LEU A 138 2.84 -8.91 -0.70
N ASN A 139 3.24 -8.23 -1.77
CA ASN A 139 4.45 -8.56 -2.50
C ASN A 139 5.67 -7.88 -1.84
N GLY A 140 6.55 -8.68 -1.25
CA GLY A 140 7.67 -8.28 -0.39
C GLY A 140 9.01 -8.07 -1.12
N ASN A 141 8.97 -7.65 -2.39
CA ASN A 141 10.17 -7.55 -3.22
C ASN A 141 10.71 -6.12 -3.34
N ASP A 142 12.04 -5.98 -3.25
CA ASP A 142 12.84 -4.85 -3.73
C ASP A 142 14.18 -5.34 -4.32
N LYS A 143 14.95 -4.47 -5.01
CA LYS A 143 16.22 -4.87 -5.66
C LYS A 143 17.21 -5.65 -4.76
N SER A 144 17.22 -5.37 -3.47
CA SER A 144 18.06 -5.93 -2.42
C SER A 144 17.43 -7.10 -1.65
N LYS A 145 16.09 -7.20 -1.62
CA LYS A 145 15.34 -8.20 -0.83
C LYS A 145 14.25 -8.86 -1.66
N ARG A 146 14.24 -10.19 -1.71
CA ARG A 146 13.30 -10.97 -2.53
C ARG A 146 12.51 -11.95 -1.67
N PHE A 147 11.57 -11.43 -0.89
CA PHE A 147 10.71 -12.25 -0.02
C PHE A 147 9.53 -12.88 -0.78
N GLY A 148 9.35 -12.55 -2.06
CA GLY A 148 8.24 -13.08 -2.83
C GLY A 148 6.91 -12.48 -2.37
N PHE A 149 5.86 -13.29 -2.39
CA PHE A 149 4.60 -12.93 -1.74
C PHE A 149 4.65 -13.38 -0.28
N LEU A 150 4.13 -12.57 0.62
CA LEU A 150 4.23 -12.82 2.06
C LEU A 150 2.91 -12.56 2.78
N CYS A 151 2.80 -13.19 3.94
CA CYS A 151 1.76 -12.99 4.93
C CYS A 151 2.41 -12.59 6.26
N ALA A 152 1.85 -11.59 6.93
CA ALA A 152 2.27 -11.19 8.27
C ALA A 152 1.05 -10.85 9.14
N ASP A 153 1.20 -10.98 10.45
CA ASP A 153 0.22 -10.52 11.42
C ASP A 153 0.26 -8.99 11.61
N LEU A 154 -0.59 -8.47 12.49
CA LEU A 154 -0.66 -7.03 12.79
C LEU A 154 0.33 -6.55 13.85
N ASP A 155 1.13 -7.47 14.39
CA ASP A 155 2.23 -7.19 15.32
C ASP A 155 3.60 -7.15 14.61
N GLY A 156 3.61 -7.47 13.30
CA GLY A 156 4.77 -7.38 12.43
C GLY A 156 5.54 -8.69 12.29
N ASN A 157 4.97 -9.81 12.73
CA ASN A 157 5.56 -11.13 12.57
C ASN A 157 5.21 -11.70 11.18
N VAL A 158 6.21 -12.17 10.47
CA VAL A 158 6.02 -12.84 9.17
C VAL A 158 5.61 -14.29 9.42
N GLU A 159 4.42 -14.66 8.93
CA GLU A 159 3.90 -16.03 9.01
C GLU A 159 4.53 -16.93 7.95
N TRP A 160 4.63 -16.41 6.72
CA TRP A 160 5.30 -17.06 5.62
C TRP A 160 5.67 -16.08 4.52
N GLN A 161 6.62 -16.50 3.70
CA GLN A 161 7.05 -15.80 2.49
C GLN A 161 7.40 -16.84 1.42
N THR A 162 7.12 -16.56 0.15
CA THR A 162 7.41 -17.50 -0.96
C THR A 162 8.84 -17.40 -1.50
N ASP A 163 9.60 -16.42 -1.04
CA ASP A 163 10.97 -16.12 -1.48
C ASP A 163 11.06 -16.00 -3.01
N LYS A 164 11.75 -16.96 -3.65
CA LYS A 164 11.97 -17.00 -5.10
C LYS A 164 11.09 -18.05 -5.78
N SER A 165 10.26 -18.79 -5.04
CA SER A 165 9.49 -19.91 -5.58
C SER A 165 8.10 -20.01 -4.94
N PRO A 166 7.07 -19.38 -5.54
CA PRO A 166 7.16 -18.40 -6.63
C PRO A 166 7.71 -17.04 -6.17
N GLY A 167 8.29 -16.26 -7.09
CA GLY A 167 8.91 -14.97 -6.77
C GLY A 167 7.96 -13.76 -6.89
N PHE A 168 6.97 -13.80 -7.78
CA PHE A 168 5.99 -12.73 -8.04
C PHE A 168 6.51 -11.34 -8.45
N ASP A 169 7.83 -11.10 -8.37
CA ASP A 169 8.49 -9.86 -8.76
C ASP A 169 7.77 -8.62 -8.19
N TRP A 170 7.36 -7.60 -8.96
CA TRP A 170 6.51 -6.51 -8.44
C TRP A 170 5.08 -6.52 -8.99
N GLY A 171 4.56 -7.70 -9.31
CA GLY A 171 3.22 -7.84 -9.85
C GLY A 171 2.13 -7.37 -8.88
N GLY A 172 1.05 -6.83 -9.45
CA GLY A 172 -0.11 -6.38 -8.71
C GLY A 172 -0.95 -7.53 -8.17
N TYR A 173 -1.79 -7.23 -7.19
CA TYR A 173 -2.66 -8.22 -6.57
C TYR A 173 -3.97 -7.57 -6.09
N LEU A 174 -5.02 -8.38 -5.98
CA LEU A 174 -6.30 -8.01 -5.38
C LEU A 174 -6.92 -9.19 -4.64
N LEU A 175 -7.87 -8.90 -3.75
CA LEU A 175 -8.69 -9.89 -3.05
C LEU A 175 -10.12 -9.78 -3.57
N ALA A 176 -10.70 -10.91 -3.98
CA ALA A 176 -12.10 -10.99 -4.36
C ALA A 176 -12.64 -12.39 -4.09
N ASP A 177 -13.88 -12.44 -3.60
CA ASP A 177 -14.55 -13.71 -3.25
C ASP A 177 -13.70 -14.62 -2.33
N GLY A 178 -13.04 -14.00 -1.35
CA GLY A 178 -12.16 -14.72 -0.42
C GLY A 178 -10.86 -15.26 -1.01
N MET A 179 -10.52 -14.92 -2.26
CA MET A 179 -9.31 -15.40 -2.94
C MET A 179 -8.41 -14.25 -3.39
N LEU A 180 -7.11 -14.48 -3.32
CA LEU A 180 -6.10 -13.55 -3.81
C LEU A 180 -5.80 -13.84 -5.29
N TYR A 181 -5.86 -12.80 -6.10
CA TYR A 181 -5.44 -12.80 -7.50
C TYR A 181 -4.09 -12.10 -7.55
N VAL A 182 -3.00 -12.85 -7.77
CA VAL A 182 -1.62 -12.34 -7.69
C VAL A 182 -0.97 -12.48 -9.06
N ILE A 183 -0.48 -11.36 -9.60
CA ILE A 183 0.30 -11.36 -10.83
C ILE A 183 1.78 -11.60 -10.49
N ASP A 184 2.45 -12.44 -11.27
CA ASP A 184 3.91 -12.48 -11.27
C ASP A 184 4.46 -11.40 -12.20
N GLY A 185 5.10 -10.38 -11.63
CA GLY A 185 5.63 -9.22 -12.34
C GLY A 185 6.65 -9.57 -13.45
N ASN A 186 7.34 -10.69 -13.34
CA ASN A 186 8.36 -11.13 -14.28
C ASN A 186 7.82 -12.10 -15.32
N THR A 187 6.95 -13.04 -14.92
CA THR A 187 6.40 -14.03 -15.84
C THR A 187 5.06 -13.64 -16.43
N GLY A 188 4.34 -12.65 -15.92
CA GLY A 188 3.01 -12.26 -16.38
C GLY A 188 1.93 -13.32 -16.18
N ASP A 189 2.19 -14.29 -15.29
CA ASP A 189 1.19 -15.26 -14.86
C ASP A 189 0.23 -14.61 -13.85
N LEU A 190 -1.05 -14.96 -13.94
CA LEU A 190 -2.02 -14.73 -12.89
C LEU A 190 -2.15 -16.02 -12.06
N CYS A 191 -2.00 -15.88 -10.76
CA CYS A 191 -2.13 -16.97 -9.79
C CYS A 191 -3.34 -16.70 -8.90
N LEU A 192 -4.14 -17.75 -8.67
CA LEU A 192 -5.20 -17.75 -7.66
C LEU A 192 -4.62 -18.37 -6.39
N VAL A 193 -4.65 -17.63 -5.29
CA VAL A 193 -4.00 -18.01 -4.02
C VAL A 193 -5.03 -17.95 -2.90
N GLU A 194 -5.04 -18.97 -2.06
CA GLU A 194 -5.84 -18.96 -0.83
C GLU A 194 -5.17 -18.06 0.22
N PRO A 195 -5.86 -17.04 0.78
CA PRO A 195 -5.33 -16.21 1.86
C PRO A 195 -5.34 -16.98 3.18
N ASN A 196 -4.29 -17.77 3.42
CA ASN A 196 -4.18 -18.62 4.61
C ASN A 196 -2.92 -18.25 5.41
N PRO A 197 -3.02 -17.88 6.69
CA PRO A 197 -1.85 -17.54 7.50
C PRO A 197 -0.95 -18.75 7.79
N ALA A 198 -1.44 -19.99 7.69
CA ALA A 198 -0.62 -21.18 7.94
C ALA A 198 0.39 -21.48 6.82
N GLY A 199 0.23 -20.87 5.63
CA GLY A 199 1.17 -21.07 4.53
C GLY A 199 0.63 -20.64 3.17
N TYR A 200 1.55 -20.46 2.23
CA TYR A 200 1.22 -20.21 0.83
C TYR A 200 0.52 -21.43 0.20
N LYS A 201 -0.62 -21.19 -0.44
CA LYS A 201 -1.36 -22.23 -1.19
C LYS A 201 -1.90 -21.68 -2.51
N GLU A 202 -1.22 -22.02 -3.59
CA GLU A 202 -1.67 -21.76 -4.96
C GLU A 202 -2.76 -22.76 -5.37
N LEU A 203 -3.89 -22.25 -5.86
CA LEU A 203 -5.01 -23.05 -6.34
C LEU A 203 -4.99 -23.22 -7.87
N GLY A 204 -4.36 -22.28 -8.57
CA GLY A 204 -4.25 -22.33 -10.02
C GLY A 204 -3.42 -21.19 -10.58
N ARG A 205 -2.93 -21.39 -11.80
CA ARG A 205 -2.08 -20.44 -12.51
C ARG A 205 -2.40 -20.43 -13.99
N VAL A 206 -2.39 -19.24 -14.59
CA VAL A 206 -2.56 -19.08 -16.02
C VAL A 206 -1.69 -17.95 -16.56
N LYS A 207 -1.00 -18.22 -17.67
CA LYS A 207 -0.20 -17.23 -18.40
C LYS A 207 -1.11 -16.29 -19.17
N LEU A 208 -1.20 -15.02 -18.73
CA LEU A 208 -2.11 -14.05 -19.34
C LEU A 208 -1.41 -12.84 -19.95
N LEU A 209 -0.26 -12.42 -19.43
CA LEU A 209 0.46 -11.25 -19.93
C LEU A 209 1.80 -11.63 -20.55
N GLY A 210 2.52 -10.63 -21.08
CA GLY A 210 3.91 -10.75 -21.51
C GLY A 210 4.86 -11.10 -20.36
N THR A 211 6.15 -10.90 -20.57
CA THR A 211 7.17 -11.08 -19.51
C THR A 211 7.79 -9.74 -19.19
N ARG A 212 8.35 -9.64 -17.97
CA ARG A 212 8.99 -8.45 -17.39
C ARG A 212 8.04 -7.27 -17.17
N GLU A 213 8.25 -6.57 -16.07
CA GLU A 213 7.61 -5.28 -15.78
C GLU A 213 6.06 -5.30 -15.82
N THR A 214 5.45 -6.44 -15.48
CA THR A 214 3.99 -6.57 -15.34
C THR A 214 3.52 -6.11 -13.96
N TRP A 215 3.92 -4.88 -13.59
CA TRP A 215 3.72 -4.31 -12.26
C TRP A 215 2.45 -3.46 -12.14
N GLY A 216 1.56 -3.56 -13.12
CA GLY A 216 0.29 -2.82 -13.12
C GLY A 216 -0.63 -3.29 -11.99
N THR A 217 -1.44 -2.37 -11.47
CA THR A 217 -2.56 -2.72 -10.60
C THR A 217 -3.62 -3.50 -11.38
N VAL A 218 -4.42 -4.28 -10.65
CA VAL A 218 -5.50 -5.11 -11.19
C VAL A 218 -6.84 -4.49 -10.83
N ALA A 219 -7.81 -4.58 -11.73
CA ALA A 219 -9.19 -4.15 -11.47
C ALA A 219 -10.15 -5.31 -11.71
N LEU A 220 -11.18 -5.44 -10.86
CA LEU A 220 -12.24 -6.43 -11.00
C LEU A 220 -13.59 -5.71 -10.94
N SER A 221 -14.46 -6.01 -11.89
CA SER A 221 -15.85 -5.52 -11.89
C SER A 221 -16.75 -6.54 -12.57
N ASP A 222 -17.87 -6.91 -11.94
CA ASP A 222 -18.85 -7.87 -12.47
C ASP A 222 -18.21 -9.18 -13.00
N GLY A 223 -17.24 -9.71 -12.23
CA GLY A 223 -16.51 -10.91 -12.60
C GLY A 223 -15.56 -10.76 -13.79
N LYS A 224 -15.29 -9.53 -14.26
CA LYS A 224 -14.33 -9.22 -15.32
C LYS A 224 -13.07 -8.62 -14.72
N LEU A 225 -11.99 -9.38 -14.79
CA LEU A 225 -10.67 -8.99 -14.34
C LEU A 225 -9.94 -8.25 -15.47
N LEU A 226 -9.63 -6.98 -15.25
CA LEU A 226 -8.79 -6.16 -16.11
C LEU A 226 -7.34 -6.24 -15.62
N ILE A 227 -6.47 -6.77 -16.48
CA ILE A 227 -5.04 -6.93 -16.26
C ILE A 227 -4.27 -6.34 -17.43
N ARG A 228 -3.06 -5.83 -17.18
CA ARG A 228 -2.25 -5.21 -18.23
C ARG A 228 -0.75 -5.40 -18.01
N ASP A 229 -0.01 -5.34 -19.11
CA ASP A 229 1.43 -5.13 -19.12
C ASP A 229 1.77 -3.82 -19.83
N GLN A 230 2.98 -3.70 -20.35
CA GLN A 230 3.46 -2.50 -21.07
C GLN A 230 2.86 -2.36 -22.49
N THR A 231 2.37 -3.45 -23.09
CA THR A 231 1.97 -3.48 -24.51
C THR A 231 0.52 -3.91 -24.72
N GLN A 232 -0.13 -4.54 -23.74
CA GLN A 232 -1.50 -5.02 -23.85
C GLN A 232 -2.30 -4.86 -22.55
N MET A 233 -3.62 -4.82 -22.70
CA MET A 233 -4.60 -4.96 -21.62
C MET A 233 -5.57 -6.08 -22.00
N LYS A 234 -5.89 -6.95 -21.05
CA LYS A 234 -6.84 -8.06 -21.22
C LYS A 234 -7.98 -7.94 -20.22
N CYS A 235 -9.15 -8.37 -20.66
CA CYS A 235 -10.34 -8.56 -19.84
C CYS A 235 -10.61 -10.06 -19.73
N VAL A 236 -10.55 -10.62 -18.52
CA VAL A 236 -10.71 -12.05 -18.27
C VAL A 236 -11.97 -12.28 -17.45
N ASP A 237 -12.83 -13.19 -17.89
CA ASP A 237 -13.99 -13.62 -17.11
C ASP A 237 -13.53 -14.61 -16.03
N VAL A 238 -13.71 -14.26 -14.76
CA VAL A 238 -13.25 -15.03 -13.60
C VAL A 238 -14.41 -15.60 -12.78
N ARG A 239 -15.63 -15.59 -13.32
CA ARG A 239 -16.80 -16.15 -12.63
C ARG A 239 -16.72 -17.67 -12.59
N GLY A 240 -17.10 -18.25 -11.45
CA GLY A 240 -17.33 -19.68 -11.34
C GLY A 240 -18.43 -20.13 -12.31
N LYS A 241 -18.29 -21.34 -12.85
CA LYS A 241 -19.38 -21.99 -13.60
C LYS A 241 -20.34 -22.69 -12.66
#